data_AF-A0A521QQD4-F1
#
_entry.id   AF-A0A521QQD4-F1
#
_cell.length_a   1.000
_cell.length_b   1.000
_cell.length_c   1.000
_cell.angle_alpha   90.00
_cell.angle_beta   90.00
_cell.angle_gamma   90.00
#
_symmetry.space_group_name_H-M   'P 1'
#
loop_
_entity.id
_entity.type
_entity.pdbx_description
1 polymer ?
#
loop_
_entity_poly.entity_id
_entity_poly.type
_entity_poly.pdbx_seq_one_letter_code
_entity_poly.pdbx_strand_id
1 'polypeptide(L)'
;MLKKLSIFILVTLLLLAVRGNVTATEVTVNSDGVLVVDGQPVFPIGFSKAPPRDGKTPYGEDAYAELKTNGTVFHRVGPPSRQWGPVAEAELDDTLDRSAEARLLGAIFIPDLTAIQSGDAAKEEELRRVITKYANHQALGWWKGQDEPEWGRVPVPWVQKFYDIVHELDQDHPVWITQAPRGTIESLRQYDPTYDIGAFDIYPVSYPPGIHGHLPNRNISVVGDYANLMQAVTGGKKPFWMVLQICWSGVSKPGKTLRFPTFPEERYMTYQAIINGARGLVYFGGNIDACLNDRDRELGWNWTFYYKVLKPVLDELNPDSPLYPALIVPNSPLPIAIEGADDIEFTVREAGD
;
A
#
# COMPACT_ATOMS: atom_id res chain seq x y z
N MET A 1 13.46 19.89 78.07
CA MET A 1 12.89 20.57 76.89
C MET A 1 13.68 20.15 75.65
N LEU A 2 13.11 19.26 74.84
CA LEU A 2 13.71 18.68 73.64
C LEU A 2 13.89 19.73 72.53
N LYS A 3 15.08 19.79 71.93
CA LYS A 3 15.30 20.43 70.62
C LYS A 3 15.16 19.35 69.53
N LYS A 4 14.21 19.55 68.61
CA LYS A 4 13.95 18.69 67.45
C LYS A 4 15.07 18.85 66.42
N LEU A 5 15.65 17.73 66.00
CA LEU A 5 16.55 17.60 64.85
C LEU A 5 15.70 17.10 63.68
N SER A 6 15.50 17.93 62.65
CA SER A 6 14.80 17.53 61.43
C SER A 6 15.83 16.94 60.45
N ILE A 7 15.71 15.64 60.18
CA ILE A 7 16.45 14.94 59.13
C ILE A 7 15.65 15.09 57.83
N PHE A 8 16.24 15.75 56.84
CA PHE A 8 15.74 15.74 55.46
C PHE A 8 16.30 14.50 54.75
N ILE A 9 15.42 13.56 54.39
CA ILE A 9 15.75 12.45 53.49
C ILE A 9 15.49 12.95 52.07
N LEU A 10 16.55 13.15 51.30
CA LEU A 10 16.47 13.44 49.86
C LEU A 10 16.33 12.11 49.12
N VAL A 11 15.13 11.80 48.63
CA VAL A 11 14.89 10.66 47.74
C VAL A 11 15.12 11.14 46.31
N THR A 12 16.28 10.78 45.74
CA THR A 12 16.56 11.00 44.32
C THR A 12 15.92 9.87 43.52
N LEU A 13 14.77 10.13 42.88
CA LEU A 13 14.19 9.23 41.89
C LEU A 13 15.01 9.31 40.60
N LEU A 14 15.86 8.31 40.36
CA LEU A 14 16.46 8.08 39.05
C LEU A 14 15.36 7.52 38.12
N LEU A 15 14.78 8.38 37.30
CA LEU A 15 14.05 7.95 36.11
C LEU A 15 15.07 7.42 35.09
N LEU A 16 15.33 6.11 35.13
CA LEU A 16 15.89 5.41 33.99
C LEU A 16 14.81 5.43 32.89
N ALA A 17 14.94 6.37 31.96
CA ALA A 17 14.27 6.27 30.69
C ALA A 17 14.75 4.98 30.01
N VAL A 18 13.92 3.94 30.06
CA VAL A 18 14.06 2.81 29.14
C VAL A 18 13.82 3.42 27.77
N ARG A 19 14.89 3.80 27.07
CA ARG A 19 14.85 3.89 25.61
C ARG A 19 14.55 2.47 25.18
N GLY A 20 13.27 2.17 24.92
CA GLY A 20 12.93 0.97 24.20
C GLY A 20 13.84 0.92 22.97
N ASN A 21 14.47 -0.21 22.73
CA ASN A 21 15.17 -0.41 21.47
C ASN A 21 14.11 -0.14 20.39
N VAL A 22 14.28 0.97 19.71
CA VAL A 22 13.55 1.33 18.50
C VAL A 22 14.00 0.30 17.48
N THR A 23 13.29 -0.83 17.42
CA THR A 23 13.54 -1.88 16.44
C THR A 23 12.91 -1.44 15.13
N ALA A 24 13.51 -1.88 14.02
CA ALA A 24 12.87 -1.84 12.71
C ALA A 24 11.52 -2.56 12.80
N THR A 25 10.56 -2.11 12.01
CA THR A 25 9.31 -2.86 11.84
C THR A 25 9.65 -4.13 11.08
N GLU A 26 9.17 -5.29 11.55
CA GLU A 26 9.33 -6.54 10.81
C GLU A 26 8.08 -6.74 9.94
N VAL A 27 8.26 -6.94 8.63
CA VAL A 27 7.16 -7.18 7.70
C VAL A 27 7.40 -8.44 6.88
N THR A 28 6.58 -9.46 7.11
CA THR A 28 6.72 -10.74 6.40
C THR A 28 5.41 -11.19 5.78
N VAL A 29 5.50 -12.10 4.82
CA VAL A 29 4.35 -12.83 4.28
C VAL A 29 4.44 -14.25 4.81
N ASN A 30 3.42 -14.70 5.54
CA ASN A 30 3.42 -16.07 6.05
C ASN A 30 3.11 -17.09 4.93
N SER A 31 3.17 -18.39 5.26
CA SER A 31 2.92 -19.48 4.30
C SER A 31 1.52 -19.48 3.68
N ASP A 32 0.57 -18.78 4.29
CA ASP A 32 -0.82 -18.65 3.84
C ASP A 32 -1.05 -17.42 2.96
N GLY A 33 0.02 -16.64 2.68
CA GLY A 33 -0.09 -15.38 1.95
C GLY A 33 -0.74 -14.26 2.76
N VAL A 34 -0.78 -14.37 4.09
CA VAL A 34 -1.23 -13.30 4.98
C VAL A 34 -0.02 -12.43 5.33
N LEU A 35 -0.20 -11.10 5.25
CA LEU A 35 0.82 -10.15 5.67
C LEU A 35 0.90 -10.12 7.19
N VAL A 36 2.11 -10.11 7.74
CA VAL A 36 2.39 -10.04 9.16
C VAL A 36 3.27 -8.81 9.41
N VAL A 37 2.85 -7.95 10.33
CA VAL A 37 3.60 -6.76 10.77
C VAL A 37 3.85 -6.90 12.26
N ASP A 38 5.11 -6.89 12.69
CA ASP A 38 5.54 -7.09 14.07
C ASP A 38 4.89 -8.33 14.73
N GLY A 39 4.83 -9.43 13.98
CA GLY A 39 4.24 -10.69 14.41
C GLY A 39 2.71 -10.72 14.45
N GLN A 40 2.02 -9.65 14.03
CA GLN A 40 0.56 -9.59 13.96
C GLN A 40 0.06 -9.73 12.52
N PRO A 41 -0.89 -10.63 12.23
CA PRO A 41 -1.50 -10.70 10.90
C PRO A 41 -2.35 -9.45 10.63
N VAL A 42 -2.23 -8.91 9.42
CA VAL A 42 -2.86 -7.64 9.03
C VAL A 42 -3.47 -7.71 7.63
N PHE A 43 -4.46 -6.85 7.40
CA PHE A 43 -4.95 -6.52 6.07
C PHE A 43 -4.56 -5.06 5.77
N PRO A 44 -3.52 -4.81 4.95
CA PRO A 44 -2.98 -3.47 4.75
C PRO A 44 -3.87 -2.62 3.82
N ILE A 45 -4.05 -1.36 4.20
CA ILE A 45 -4.69 -0.32 3.39
C ILE A 45 -3.64 0.70 2.94
N GLY A 46 -3.51 0.85 1.63
CA GLY A 46 -2.50 1.69 1.00
C GLY A 46 -3.06 2.95 0.37
N PHE A 47 -2.25 4.01 0.37
CA PHE A 47 -2.49 5.19 -0.46
C PHE A 47 -1.29 5.41 -1.37
N SER A 48 -1.49 5.43 -2.69
CA SER A 48 -0.36 5.59 -3.64
C SER A 48 0.38 6.92 -3.47
N LYS A 49 -0.29 7.92 -2.89
CA LYS A 49 0.28 9.11 -2.24
C LYS A 49 -0.70 9.51 -1.12
N ALA A 50 -0.18 9.63 0.10
CA ALA A 50 -0.92 10.18 1.23
C ALA A 50 -1.09 11.72 1.07
N PRO A 51 -1.89 12.36 1.94
CA PRO A 51 -1.84 13.82 2.12
C PRO A 51 -0.41 14.32 2.40
N PRO A 52 -0.15 15.64 2.25
CA PRO A 52 1.12 16.22 2.68
C PRO A 52 1.50 15.81 4.11
N ARG A 53 2.80 15.71 4.39
CA ARG A 53 3.34 15.21 5.68
C ARG A 53 2.88 16.02 6.90
N ASP A 54 2.67 17.32 6.71
CA ASP A 54 2.15 18.30 7.66
C ASP A 54 0.68 18.63 7.41
N GLY A 55 0.05 17.89 6.50
CA GLY A 55 -1.31 18.10 6.03
C GLY A 55 -2.33 17.98 7.15
N LYS A 56 -3.45 18.69 6.95
CA LYS A 56 -4.60 18.67 7.85
C LYS A 56 -5.83 18.14 7.14
N THR A 57 -6.74 17.55 7.92
CA THR A 57 -8.10 17.28 7.47
C THR A 57 -8.86 18.60 7.32
N PRO A 58 -10.03 18.62 6.66
CA PRO A 58 -10.91 19.79 6.61
C PRO A 58 -11.42 20.25 7.98
N TYR A 59 -11.21 19.45 9.02
CA TYR A 59 -11.60 19.75 10.40
C TYR A 59 -10.42 20.24 11.26
N GLY A 60 -9.23 20.38 10.67
CA GLY A 60 -8.03 20.87 11.35
C GLY A 60 -7.21 19.78 12.06
N GLU A 61 -7.66 18.52 11.98
CA GLU A 61 -6.96 17.38 12.57
C GLU A 61 -5.76 16.96 11.74
N ASP A 62 -4.86 16.21 12.37
CA ASP A 62 -3.71 15.65 11.68
C ASP A 62 -4.10 14.62 10.61
N ALA A 63 -3.62 14.81 9.38
CA ALA A 63 -3.99 13.98 8.24
C ALA A 63 -3.56 12.52 8.40
N TYR A 64 -2.34 12.28 8.89
CA TYR A 64 -1.84 10.92 9.05
C TYR A 64 -2.52 10.20 10.22
N ALA A 65 -2.87 10.92 11.27
CA ALA A 65 -3.69 10.38 12.36
C ALA A 65 -5.07 9.94 11.87
N GLU A 66 -5.73 10.73 11.02
CA GLU A 66 -7.00 10.34 10.38
C GLU A 66 -6.81 9.09 9.51
N LEU A 67 -5.77 9.05 8.67
CA LEU A 67 -5.52 7.85 7.87
C LEU A 67 -5.23 6.63 8.75
N LYS A 68 -4.54 6.79 9.88
CA LYS A 68 -4.20 5.68 10.78
C LYS A 68 -5.42 4.99 11.38
N THR A 69 -6.60 5.64 11.43
CA THR A 69 -7.82 4.99 11.93
C THR A 69 -8.27 3.81 11.08
N ASN A 70 -7.74 3.64 9.87
CA ASN A 70 -8.06 2.53 8.98
C ASN A 70 -7.21 1.25 9.28
N GLY A 71 -6.44 1.24 10.37
CA GLY A 71 -5.68 0.07 10.85
C GLY A 71 -4.21 0.06 10.41
N THR A 72 -3.79 -1.00 9.71
CA THR A 72 -2.44 -1.08 9.14
C THR A 72 -2.41 -0.31 7.82
N VAL A 73 -1.93 0.92 7.90
CA VAL A 73 -1.94 1.85 6.78
C VAL A 73 -0.54 2.14 6.30
N PHE A 74 -0.40 2.18 4.98
CA PHE A 74 0.85 2.54 4.32
C PHE A 74 0.63 3.55 3.21
N HIS A 75 1.72 4.19 2.78
CA HIS A 75 1.71 4.99 1.57
C HIS A 75 3.05 4.95 0.85
N ARG A 76 3.02 5.23 -0.45
CA ARG A 76 4.24 5.21 -1.28
C ARG A 76 5.04 6.50 -1.08
N VAL A 77 6.23 6.34 -0.51
CA VAL A 77 7.20 7.41 -0.27
C VAL A 77 8.33 7.36 -1.29
N GLY A 78 9.09 8.45 -1.40
CA GLY A 78 10.12 8.63 -2.41
C GLY A 78 9.70 9.54 -3.56
N PRO A 79 10.67 9.96 -4.38
CA PRO A 79 10.48 11.04 -5.33
C PRO A 79 9.80 10.59 -6.62
N PRO A 80 9.40 11.56 -7.47
CA PRO A 80 9.12 11.28 -8.88
C PRO A 80 10.36 10.74 -9.62
N SER A 81 10.14 10.16 -10.80
CA SER A 81 11.22 9.67 -11.64
C SER A 81 12.14 10.79 -12.12
N ARG A 82 13.44 10.48 -12.20
CA ARG A 82 14.57 11.33 -12.61
C ARG A 82 14.84 12.48 -11.64
N GLN A 83 14.50 12.29 -10.37
CA GLN A 83 14.67 13.30 -9.33
C GLN A 83 15.42 12.75 -8.10
N TRP A 84 15.92 11.51 -8.14
CA TRP A 84 16.73 10.99 -7.05
C TRP A 84 18.02 11.80 -6.87
N GLY A 85 18.34 12.12 -5.62
CA GLY A 85 19.49 12.94 -5.23
C GLY A 85 19.32 13.47 -3.79
N PRO A 86 20.28 14.27 -3.29
CA PRO A 86 20.33 14.64 -1.88
C PRO A 86 19.08 15.35 -1.34
N VAL A 87 18.42 16.18 -2.16
CA VAL A 87 17.18 16.88 -1.77
C VAL A 87 16.03 15.88 -1.63
N ALA A 88 15.83 15.02 -2.63
CA ALA A 88 14.81 13.98 -2.60
C ALA A 88 15.05 12.96 -1.47
N GLU A 89 16.32 12.69 -1.16
CA GLU A 89 16.70 11.84 -0.04
C GLU A 89 16.32 12.47 1.31
N ALA A 90 16.61 13.76 1.51
CA ALA A 90 16.20 14.47 2.72
C ALA A 90 14.66 14.55 2.88
N GLU A 91 13.92 14.73 1.78
CA GLU A 91 12.46 14.69 1.80
C GLU A 91 11.92 13.30 2.14
N LEU A 92 12.61 12.24 1.69
CA LEU A 92 12.28 10.86 2.05
C LEU A 92 12.52 10.61 3.54
N ASP A 93 13.66 11.05 4.08
CA ASP A 93 13.98 11.00 5.52
C ASP A 93 12.84 11.65 6.33
N ASP A 94 12.52 12.92 6.05
CA ASP A 94 11.46 13.67 6.76
C ASP A 94 10.08 12.96 6.66
N THR A 95 9.77 12.39 5.50
CA THR A 95 8.48 11.72 5.28
C THR A 95 8.40 10.41 6.04
N LEU A 96 9.50 9.66 6.11
CA LEU A 96 9.58 8.40 6.84
C LEU A 96 9.54 8.66 8.35
N ASP A 97 10.28 9.64 8.86
CA ASP A 97 10.22 10.07 10.28
C ASP A 97 8.78 10.42 10.66
N ARG A 98 8.13 11.26 9.85
CA ARG A 98 6.72 11.63 10.05
C ARG A 98 5.78 10.42 10.01
N SER A 99 6.04 9.47 9.11
CA SER A 99 5.24 8.25 9.01
C SER A 99 5.40 7.39 10.25
N ALA A 100 6.62 7.25 10.79
CA ALA A 100 6.89 6.54 12.03
C ALA A 100 6.17 7.18 13.23
N GLU A 101 6.20 8.51 13.35
CA GLU A 101 5.47 9.25 14.40
C GLU A 101 3.96 8.97 14.35
N ALA A 102 3.37 8.87 13.16
CA ALA A 102 1.95 8.53 12.98
C ALA A 102 1.66 7.02 12.99
N ARG A 103 2.69 6.16 13.12
CA ARG A 103 2.57 4.69 13.00
C ARG A 103 1.99 4.25 11.66
N LEU A 104 2.31 4.99 10.59
CA LEU A 104 2.09 4.61 9.21
C LEU A 104 3.34 3.91 8.68
N LEU A 105 3.13 2.97 7.75
CA LEU A 105 4.21 2.34 6.99
C LEU A 105 4.48 3.11 5.69
N GLY A 106 5.71 3.03 5.21
CA GLY A 106 6.21 3.59 3.98
C GLY A 106 6.57 2.48 3.00
N ALA A 107 6.01 2.58 1.79
CA ALA A 107 6.48 1.81 0.64
C ALA A 107 7.55 2.63 -0.09
N ILE A 108 8.83 2.38 0.15
CA ILE A 108 9.90 3.16 -0.47
C ILE A 108 9.95 2.84 -1.97
N PHE A 109 9.72 3.87 -2.79
CA PHE A 109 9.79 3.79 -4.24
C PHE A 109 10.73 4.87 -4.78
N ILE A 110 11.87 4.45 -5.32
CA ILE A 110 12.80 5.33 -6.01
C ILE A 110 12.91 4.83 -7.46
N PRO A 111 12.09 5.36 -8.39
CA PRO A 111 12.00 4.85 -9.76
C PRO A 111 13.35 4.75 -10.48
N ASP A 112 14.29 5.61 -10.11
CA ASP A 112 15.60 5.68 -10.74
C ASP A 112 16.49 4.49 -10.37
N LEU A 113 16.15 3.76 -9.30
CA LEU A 113 16.90 2.64 -8.73
C LEU A 113 16.16 1.28 -8.85
N THR A 114 14.95 1.22 -9.41
CA THR A 114 14.14 -0.02 -9.45
C THR A 114 14.42 -0.95 -10.63
N ALA A 115 15.29 -0.54 -11.55
CA ALA A 115 15.76 -1.38 -12.66
C ALA A 115 17.26 -1.16 -12.88
N ILE A 116 18.04 -2.22 -12.69
CA ILE A 116 19.51 -2.19 -12.71
C ILE A 116 20.02 -2.95 -13.94
N GLN A 117 20.58 -2.22 -14.91
CA GLN A 117 21.19 -2.84 -16.07
C GLN A 117 22.53 -3.49 -15.69
N SER A 118 22.83 -4.65 -16.29
CA SER A 118 24.14 -5.30 -16.13
C SER A 118 25.29 -4.34 -16.51
N GLY A 119 26.23 -4.14 -15.59
CA GLY A 119 27.37 -3.24 -15.75
C GLY A 119 27.15 -1.81 -15.24
N ASP A 120 25.94 -1.45 -14.78
CA ASP A 120 25.66 -0.15 -14.15
C ASP A 120 26.08 -0.15 -12.66
N ALA A 121 27.40 -0.19 -12.43
CA ALA A 121 27.98 -0.30 -11.09
C ALA A 121 27.57 0.88 -10.18
N ALA A 122 27.51 2.10 -10.71
CA ALA A 122 27.15 3.28 -9.93
C ALA A 122 25.69 3.21 -9.42
N LYS A 123 24.75 2.75 -10.26
CA LYS A 123 23.35 2.59 -9.83
C LYS A 123 23.19 1.44 -8.84
N GLU A 124 23.91 0.33 -9.03
CA GLU A 124 23.93 -0.77 -8.06
C GLU A 124 24.49 -0.34 -6.70
N GLU A 125 25.62 0.37 -6.69
CA GLU A 125 26.22 0.92 -5.45
C GLU A 125 25.25 1.88 -4.74
N GLU A 126 24.56 2.74 -5.49
CA GLU A 126 23.58 3.66 -4.92
C GLU A 126 22.37 2.94 -4.34
N LEU A 127 21.84 1.92 -5.03
CA LEU A 127 20.75 1.10 -4.51
C LEU A 127 21.15 0.41 -3.19
N ARG A 128 22.36 -0.18 -3.15
CA ARG A 128 22.89 -0.83 -1.94
C ARG A 128 23.02 0.15 -0.78
N ARG A 129 23.50 1.37 -1.04
CA ARG A 129 23.59 2.44 -0.04
C ARG A 129 22.22 2.82 0.51
N VAL A 130 21.23 3.00 -0.36
CA VAL A 130 19.85 3.32 0.01
C VAL A 130 19.23 2.23 0.87
N ILE A 131 19.35 0.96 0.46
CA ILE A 131 18.80 -0.16 1.25
C ILE A 131 19.46 -0.21 2.62
N THR A 132 20.79 -0.14 2.68
CA THR A 132 21.54 -0.13 3.94
C THR A 132 21.09 1.01 4.87
N LYS A 133 20.79 2.19 4.32
CA LYS A 133 20.33 3.34 5.09
C LYS A 133 18.93 3.11 5.68
N TYR A 134 17.99 2.59 4.90
CA TYR A 134 16.57 2.57 5.27
C TYR A 134 16.05 1.24 5.80
N ALA A 135 16.77 0.12 5.63
CA ALA A 135 16.33 -1.21 6.07
C ALA A 135 15.94 -1.27 7.56
N ASN A 136 16.54 -0.42 8.40
CA ASN A 136 16.24 -0.34 9.83
C ASN A 136 15.28 0.79 10.22
N HIS A 137 14.68 1.48 9.25
CA HIS A 137 13.80 2.61 9.52
C HIS A 137 12.45 2.10 10.05
N GLN A 138 11.96 2.65 11.18
CA GLN A 138 10.73 2.17 11.83
C GLN A 138 9.48 2.25 10.94
N ALA A 139 9.41 3.25 10.07
CA ALA A 139 8.32 3.37 9.11
C ALA A 139 8.50 2.50 7.85
N LEU A 140 9.61 1.80 7.62
CA LEU A 140 9.70 0.96 6.43
C LEU A 140 8.68 -0.19 6.54
N GLY A 141 7.83 -0.32 5.53
CA GLY A 141 6.94 -1.47 5.40
C GLY A 141 7.42 -2.40 4.30
N TRP A 142 7.75 -1.85 3.14
CA TRP A 142 8.21 -2.64 1.99
C TRP A 142 8.92 -1.79 0.95
N TRP A 143 9.69 -2.48 0.12
CA TRP A 143 10.33 -1.92 -1.06
C TRP A 143 9.36 -1.99 -2.24
N LYS A 144 9.06 -0.87 -2.88
CA LYS A 144 8.32 -0.89 -4.15
C LYS A 144 9.31 -1.02 -5.30
N GLY A 145 9.18 -2.11 -6.05
CA GLY A 145 9.94 -2.35 -7.27
C GLY A 145 9.44 -1.54 -8.46
N GLN A 146 9.94 -1.89 -9.65
CA GLN A 146 9.64 -1.20 -10.90
C GLN A 146 8.12 -1.09 -11.11
N ASP A 147 7.65 0.09 -11.48
CA ASP A 147 6.24 0.33 -11.78
C ASP A 147 5.92 -0.14 -13.20
N GLU A 148 4.86 -0.94 -13.31
CA GLU A 148 4.31 -1.47 -14.56
C GLU A 148 5.37 -2.06 -15.52
N PRO A 149 6.28 -2.93 -15.07
CA PRO A 149 7.45 -3.30 -15.85
C PRO A 149 7.10 -4.04 -17.15
N GLU A 150 6.01 -4.81 -17.20
CA GLU A 150 5.56 -5.46 -18.43
C GLU A 150 5.14 -4.44 -19.48
N TRP A 151 4.30 -3.48 -19.09
CA TRP A 151 3.83 -2.42 -19.99
C TRP A 151 4.96 -1.47 -20.41
N GLY A 152 5.85 -1.14 -19.47
CA GLY A 152 7.06 -0.37 -19.70
C GLY A 152 8.14 -1.12 -20.50
N ARG A 153 7.94 -2.42 -20.77
CA ARG A 153 8.90 -3.31 -21.46
C ARG A 153 10.28 -3.29 -20.79
N VAL A 154 10.30 -3.20 -19.46
CA VAL A 154 11.56 -3.18 -18.69
C VAL A 154 12.13 -4.59 -18.68
N PRO A 155 13.37 -4.83 -19.11
CA PRO A 155 13.94 -6.18 -19.13
C PRO A 155 13.84 -6.87 -17.77
N VAL A 156 13.25 -8.07 -17.73
CA VAL A 156 13.11 -8.89 -16.50
C VAL A 156 14.41 -8.99 -15.72
N PRO A 157 15.60 -9.25 -16.33
CA PRO A 157 16.84 -9.33 -15.57
C PRO A 157 17.20 -8.05 -14.81
N TRP A 158 16.74 -6.89 -15.26
CA TRP A 158 17.03 -5.62 -14.57
C TRP A 158 16.15 -5.42 -13.34
N VAL A 159 14.90 -5.90 -13.40
CA VAL A 159 13.98 -5.90 -12.27
C VAL A 159 14.38 -6.98 -11.27
N GLN A 160 14.78 -8.17 -11.75
CA GLN A 160 15.33 -9.23 -10.91
C GLN A 160 16.56 -8.76 -10.11
N LYS A 161 17.48 -8.04 -10.76
CA LYS A 161 18.68 -7.52 -10.09
C LYS A 161 18.34 -6.56 -8.93
N PHE A 162 17.29 -5.75 -9.05
CA PHE A 162 16.79 -4.95 -7.91
C PHE A 162 16.28 -5.85 -6.78
N TYR A 163 15.42 -6.81 -7.10
CA TYR A 163 14.86 -7.76 -6.13
C TYR A 163 15.94 -8.53 -5.36
N ASP A 164 16.96 -9.02 -6.08
CA ASP A 164 18.06 -9.78 -5.50
C ASP A 164 18.87 -8.94 -4.51
N ILE A 165 19.15 -7.67 -4.85
CA ILE A 165 19.92 -6.77 -3.96
C ILE A 165 19.12 -6.40 -2.71
N VAL A 166 17.81 -6.19 -2.83
CA VAL A 166 16.93 -5.98 -1.66
C VAL A 166 17.05 -7.18 -0.72
N HIS A 167 16.81 -8.40 -1.21
CA HIS A 167 16.84 -9.60 -0.37
C HIS A 167 18.24 -9.98 0.14
N GLU A 168 19.30 -9.52 -0.51
CA GLU A 168 20.67 -9.66 0.00
C GLU A 168 20.89 -8.81 1.26
N LEU A 169 20.30 -7.61 1.32
CA LEU A 169 20.60 -6.59 2.32
C LEU A 169 19.50 -6.38 3.37
N ASP A 170 18.26 -6.75 3.05
CA ASP A 170 17.06 -6.56 3.86
C ASP A 170 16.12 -7.76 3.66
N GLN A 171 16.13 -8.68 4.62
CA GLN A 171 15.31 -9.90 4.60
C GLN A 171 13.97 -9.71 5.33
N ASP A 172 13.80 -8.58 6.02
CA ASP A 172 12.68 -8.32 6.93
C ASP A 172 11.56 -7.51 6.25
N HIS A 173 11.72 -7.14 4.98
CA HIS A 173 10.75 -6.34 4.22
C HIS A 173 10.53 -6.88 2.79
N PRO A 174 9.27 -7.08 2.36
CA PRO A 174 8.99 -7.64 1.05
C PRO A 174 9.15 -6.61 -0.07
N VAL A 175 9.24 -7.11 -1.30
CA VAL A 175 9.19 -6.33 -2.53
C VAL A 175 7.78 -6.39 -3.15
N TRP A 176 7.18 -5.22 -3.37
CA TRP A 176 5.91 -5.04 -4.05
C TRP A 176 6.09 -4.51 -5.48
N ILE A 177 5.46 -5.14 -6.48
CA ILE A 177 5.37 -4.62 -7.85
C ILE A 177 3.91 -4.47 -8.28
N THR A 178 3.60 -3.37 -8.98
CA THR A 178 2.30 -3.13 -9.61
C THR A 178 2.44 -3.25 -11.13
N GLN A 179 1.53 -3.98 -11.76
CA GLN A 179 1.40 -4.12 -13.19
C GLN A 179 0.26 -3.22 -13.70
N ALA A 180 0.44 -2.65 -14.89
CA ALA A 180 -0.66 -1.98 -15.60
C ALA A 180 -1.73 -3.03 -15.95
N PRO A 181 -3.02 -2.68 -16.10
CA PRO A 181 -4.09 -3.63 -16.40
C PRO A 181 -4.06 -4.03 -17.89
N ARG A 182 -2.98 -4.71 -18.27
CA ARG A 182 -2.57 -5.05 -19.64
C ARG A 182 -1.71 -6.32 -19.57
N GLY A 183 -1.23 -6.76 -20.73
CA GLY A 183 -0.40 -7.96 -20.85
C GLY A 183 -1.22 -9.25 -20.86
N THR A 184 -0.54 -10.36 -21.12
CA THR A 184 -1.12 -11.72 -21.00
C THR A 184 -0.55 -12.41 -19.77
N ILE A 185 -1.20 -13.49 -19.32
CA ILE A 185 -0.68 -14.29 -18.20
C ILE A 185 0.77 -14.71 -18.47
N GLU A 186 1.09 -15.11 -19.70
CA GLU A 186 2.44 -15.54 -20.10
C GLU A 186 3.46 -14.40 -20.02
N SER A 187 3.14 -13.19 -20.49
CA SER A 187 4.08 -12.06 -20.44
C SER A 187 4.30 -11.58 -19.00
N LEU A 188 3.23 -11.49 -18.22
CA LEU A 188 3.27 -11.04 -16.83
C LEU A 188 3.98 -12.06 -15.91
N ARG A 189 3.80 -13.36 -16.14
CA ARG A 189 4.46 -14.43 -15.37
C ARG A 189 5.97 -14.38 -15.47
N GLN A 190 6.54 -13.76 -16.51
CA GLN A 190 7.98 -13.56 -16.60
C GLN A 190 8.53 -12.68 -15.45
N TYR A 191 7.70 -11.79 -14.89
CA TYR A 191 8.08 -10.91 -13.77
C TYR A 191 7.74 -11.51 -12.40
N ASP A 192 6.97 -12.59 -12.32
CA ASP A 192 6.59 -13.23 -11.04
C ASP A 192 7.78 -13.48 -10.10
N PRO A 193 8.98 -13.89 -10.56
CA PRO A 193 10.13 -14.08 -9.67
C PRO A 193 10.73 -12.79 -9.05
N THR A 194 10.28 -11.61 -9.47
CA THR A 194 10.92 -10.31 -9.14
C THR A 194 10.21 -9.52 -8.04
N TYR A 195 9.23 -10.12 -7.36
CA TYR A 195 8.48 -9.52 -6.27
C TYR A 195 7.92 -10.58 -5.33
N ASP A 196 7.60 -10.20 -4.09
CA ASP A 196 6.93 -11.06 -3.10
C ASP A 196 5.42 -10.81 -3.09
N ILE A 197 5.02 -9.58 -3.43
CA ILE A 197 3.62 -9.14 -3.49
C ILE A 197 3.34 -8.57 -4.89
N GLY A 198 2.45 -9.21 -5.64
CA GLY A 198 2.00 -8.72 -6.93
C GLY A 198 0.87 -7.69 -6.79
N ALA A 199 0.63 -6.88 -7.82
CA ALA A 199 -0.57 -6.05 -7.87
C ALA A 199 -0.96 -5.67 -9.30
N PHE A 200 -2.23 -5.36 -9.50
CA PHE A 200 -2.70 -4.58 -10.65
C PHE A 200 -3.28 -3.25 -10.20
N ASP A 201 -3.14 -2.24 -11.05
CA ASP A 201 -3.97 -1.05 -10.94
C ASP A 201 -5.11 -1.03 -11.97
N ILE A 202 -6.32 -0.71 -11.50
CA ILE A 202 -7.50 -0.73 -12.38
C ILE A 202 -8.52 0.32 -11.98
N TYR A 203 -8.87 1.19 -12.93
CA TYR A 203 -9.71 2.37 -12.71
C TYR A 203 -10.90 2.38 -13.69
N PRO A 204 -11.95 1.58 -13.44
CA PRO A 204 -13.03 1.34 -14.39
C PRO A 204 -14.10 2.45 -14.43
N VAL A 205 -14.15 3.33 -13.42
CA VAL A 205 -15.19 4.38 -13.33
C VAL A 205 -14.77 5.58 -14.19
N SER A 206 -15.24 5.58 -15.43
CA SER A 206 -14.89 6.57 -16.46
C SER A 206 -16.03 6.83 -17.45
N TYR A 207 -15.87 7.81 -18.33
CA TYR A 207 -16.74 7.99 -19.50
C TYR A 207 -15.92 8.07 -20.80
N PRO A 208 -16.10 7.14 -21.77
CA PRO A 208 -16.93 5.93 -21.65
C PRO A 208 -16.40 4.98 -20.54
N PRO A 209 -17.21 4.00 -20.06
CA PRO A 209 -16.80 3.10 -18.97
C PRO A 209 -15.60 2.21 -19.33
N GLY A 210 -14.79 1.85 -18.34
CA GLY A 210 -13.79 0.78 -18.45
C GLY A 210 -12.63 1.05 -19.42
N ILE A 211 -12.24 2.32 -19.62
CA ILE A 211 -11.18 2.69 -20.59
C ILE A 211 -9.76 2.50 -20.06
N HIS A 212 -9.59 2.20 -18.76
CA HIS A 212 -8.26 1.97 -18.18
C HIS A 212 -7.68 0.62 -18.61
N GLY A 213 -8.47 -0.44 -18.45
CA GLY A 213 -8.08 -1.82 -18.74
C GLY A 213 -8.16 -2.19 -20.22
N HIS A 214 -7.53 -3.31 -20.56
CA HIS A 214 -7.50 -3.88 -21.92
C HIS A 214 -8.40 -5.09 -22.11
N LEU A 215 -8.89 -5.70 -21.04
CA LEU A 215 -9.85 -6.79 -21.12
C LEU A 215 -11.15 -6.37 -21.82
N PRO A 216 -11.89 -7.32 -22.45
CA PRO A 216 -13.15 -7.01 -23.13
C PRO A 216 -14.22 -6.44 -22.18
N ASN A 217 -14.23 -6.87 -20.91
CA ASN A 217 -15.15 -6.36 -19.90
C ASN A 217 -14.87 -4.87 -19.61
N ARG A 218 -15.87 -4.03 -19.86
CA ARG A 218 -15.82 -2.57 -19.59
C ARG A 218 -16.61 -2.15 -18.36
N ASN A 219 -17.24 -3.10 -17.68
CA ASN A 219 -17.98 -2.85 -16.45
C ASN A 219 -17.04 -2.78 -15.25
N ILE A 220 -17.56 -2.28 -14.13
CA ILE A 220 -16.83 -2.21 -12.87
C ILE A 220 -16.40 -3.59 -12.34
N SER A 221 -17.06 -4.67 -12.77
CA SER A 221 -16.67 -6.07 -12.45
C SER A 221 -15.30 -6.47 -13.00
N VAL A 222 -14.71 -5.68 -13.92
CA VAL A 222 -13.35 -5.95 -14.43
C VAL A 222 -12.28 -5.93 -13.32
N VAL A 223 -12.57 -5.38 -12.15
CA VAL A 223 -11.71 -5.52 -10.96
C VAL A 223 -11.51 -6.99 -10.59
N GLY A 224 -12.59 -7.78 -10.57
CA GLY A 224 -12.52 -9.23 -10.33
C GLY A 224 -11.74 -9.96 -11.43
N ASP A 225 -11.92 -9.56 -12.69
CA ASP A 225 -11.18 -10.13 -13.81
C ASP A 225 -9.66 -9.97 -13.66
N TYR A 226 -9.19 -8.77 -13.25
CA TYR A 226 -7.76 -8.53 -13.03
C TYR A 226 -7.23 -9.19 -11.74
N ALA A 227 -8.05 -9.30 -10.69
CA ALA A 227 -7.69 -10.06 -9.50
C ALA A 227 -7.47 -11.55 -9.84
N ASN A 228 -8.39 -12.16 -10.58
CA ASN A 228 -8.25 -13.52 -11.08
C ASN A 228 -7.03 -13.69 -12.00
N LEU A 229 -6.75 -12.69 -12.83
CA LEU A 229 -5.56 -12.69 -13.68
C LEU A 229 -4.28 -12.69 -12.84
N MET A 230 -4.19 -11.86 -11.80
CA MET A 230 -3.04 -11.86 -10.88
C MET A 230 -2.88 -13.20 -10.15
N GLN A 231 -4.00 -13.81 -9.75
CA GLN A 231 -3.98 -15.15 -9.16
C GLN A 231 -3.38 -16.19 -10.12
N ALA A 232 -3.72 -16.12 -11.41
CA ALA A 232 -3.20 -17.00 -12.44
C ALA A 232 -1.72 -16.72 -12.80
N VAL A 233 -1.28 -15.45 -12.75
CA VAL A 233 0.11 -15.05 -12.96
C VAL A 233 1.02 -15.67 -11.90
N THR A 234 0.65 -15.52 -10.63
CA THR A 234 1.38 -16.03 -9.46
C THR A 234 1.16 -17.53 -9.21
N GLY A 235 0.24 -18.15 -9.97
CA GLY A 235 -0.12 -19.55 -9.83
C GLY A 235 -0.68 -19.92 -8.45
N GLY A 236 -1.30 -18.97 -7.74
CA GLY A 236 -1.84 -19.24 -6.40
C GLY A 236 -0.86 -19.03 -5.25
N LYS A 237 0.42 -18.70 -5.51
CA LYS A 237 1.51 -18.90 -4.53
C LYS A 237 1.94 -17.65 -3.78
N LYS A 238 1.56 -16.47 -4.26
CA LYS A 238 1.94 -15.18 -3.67
C LYS A 238 0.70 -14.37 -3.35
N PRO A 239 0.71 -13.59 -2.26
CA PRO A 239 -0.32 -12.60 -2.06
C PRO A 239 -0.27 -11.55 -3.16
N PHE A 240 -1.40 -10.89 -3.35
CA PHE A 240 -1.46 -9.73 -4.23
C PHE A 240 -2.40 -8.68 -3.70
N TRP A 241 -2.19 -7.46 -4.17
CA TRP A 241 -3.04 -6.30 -3.88
C TRP A 241 -3.73 -5.79 -5.14
N MET A 242 -4.81 -5.06 -4.96
CA MET A 242 -5.45 -4.30 -6.03
C MET A 242 -5.31 -2.81 -5.75
N VAL A 243 -4.83 -2.05 -6.73
CA VAL A 243 -4.79 -0.59 -6.69
C VAL A 243 -6.07 -0.04 -7.33
N LEU A 244 -6.95 0.51 -6.50
CA LEU A 244 -8.30 0.96 -6.81
C LEU A 244 -8.39 2.48 -6.98
N GLN A 245 -9.46 2.92 -7.64
CA GLN A 245 -9.62 4.29 -8.11
C GLN A 245 -10.11 5.25 -7.01
N ILE A 246 -9.37 6.32 -6.74
CA ILE A 246 -9.97 7.59 -6.29
C ILE A 246 -10.16 8.48 -7.52
N CYS A 247 -9.06 8.80 -8.20
CA CYS A 247 -9.04 9.56 -9.43
C CYS A 247 -7.83 9.17 -10.28
N TRP A 248 -7.86 9.45 -11.59
CA TRP A 248 -6.73 9.10 -12.45
C TRP A 248 -6.70 9.95 -13.73
N SER A 249 -5.62 9.84 -14.48
CA SER A 249 -5.37 10.71 -15.64
C SER A 249 -6.40 10.57 -16.77
N GLY A 250 -7.10 9.43 -16.86
CA GLY A 250 -8.15 9.20 -17.86
C GLY A 250 -9.45 9.97 -17.62
N VAL A 251 -9.66 10.47 -16.40
CA VAL A 251 -10.83 11.28 -16.03
C VAL A 251 -10.48 12.73 -15.71
N SER A 252 -9.21 13.04 -15.40
CA SER A 252 -8.79 14.37 -14.97
C SER A 252 -8.19 15.26 -16.05
N LYS A 253 -7.78 14.69 -17.19
CA LYS A 253 -7.19 15.46 -18.30
C LYS A 253 -8.21 16.36 -19.00
N PRO A 254 -7.79 17.51 -19.58
CA PRO A 254 -8.67 18.36 -20.39
C PRO A 254 -9.40 17.56 -21.49
N GLY A 255 -10.70 17.84 -21.66
CA GLY A 255 -11.56 17.13 -22.61
C GLY A 255 -12.03 15.75 -22.15
N LYS A 256 -11.69 15.32 -20.93
CA LYS A 256 -12.28 14.13 -20.30
C LYS A 256 -13.43 14.49 -19.37
N THR A 257 -14.34 13.55 -19.16
CA THR A 257 -15.39 13.71 -18.15
C THR A 257 -14.80 13.30 -16.81
N LEU A 258 -14.72 14.27 -15.90
CA LEU A 258 -14.34 14.00 -14.52
C LEU A 258 -15.38 13.07 -13.88
N ARG A 259 -14.92 11.91 -13.42
CA ARG A 259 -15.74 10.87 -12.80
C ARG A 259 -14.98 10.30 -11.61
N PHE A 260 -15.71 10.17 -10.51
CA PHE A 260 -15.28 9.52 -9.28
C PHE A 260 -16.20 8.35 -9.02
N PRO A 261 -15.71 7.27 -8.40
CA PRO A 261 -16.58 6.25 -7.84
C PRO A 261 -17.57 6.85 -6.83
N THR A 262 -18.80 6.38 -6.86
CA THR A 262 -19.77 6.56 -5.78
C THR A 262 -19.48 5.58 -4.64
N PHE A 263 -20.10 5.76 -3.47
CA PHE A 263 -19.98 4.80 -2.37
C PHE A 263 -20.31 3.35 -2.78
N PRO A 264 -21.43 3.05 -3.48
CA PRO A 264 -21.70 1.69 -3.94
C PRO A 264 -20.65 1.14 -4.92
N GLU A 265 -20.11 1.98 -5.81
CA GLU A 265 -19.08 1.57 -6.77
C GLU A 265 -17.73 1.29 -6.10
N GLU A 266 -17.30 2.16 -5.19
CA GLU A 266 -16.05 1.98 -4.44
C GLU A 266 -16.10 0.75 -3.54
N ARG A 267 -17.25 0.57 -2.86
CA ARG A 267 -17.56 -0.62 -2.07
C ARG A 267 -17.53 -1.87 -2.95
N TYR A 268 -18.18 -1.84 -4.11
CA TYR A 268 -18.20 -2.96 -5.04
C TYR A 268 -16.79 -3.35 -5.50
N MET A 269 -15.97 -2.39 -5.96
CA MET A 269 -14.58 -2.67 -6.37
C MET A 269 -13.74 -3.25 -5.24
N THR A 270 -13.90 -2.71 -4.04
CA THR A 270 -13.23 -3.16 -2.82
C THR A 270 -13.55 -4.63 -2.51
N TYR A 271 -14.84 -4.98 -2.45
CA TYR A 271 -15.24 -6.36 -2.21
C TYR A 271 -14.93 -7.29 -3.37
N GLN A 272 -15.02 -6.83 -4.62
CA GLN A 272 -14.61 -7.61 -5.78
C GLN A 272 -13.15 -8.06 -5.69
N ALA A 273 -12.25 -7.15 -5.32
CA ALA A 273 -10.85 -7.47 -5.09
C ALA A 273 -10.66 -8.51 -3.96
N ILE A 274 -11.32 -8.32 -2.81
CA ILE A 274 -11.21 -9.21 -1.65
C ILE A 274 -11.75 -10.62 -1.96
N ILE A 275 -12.95 -10.69 -2.57
CA ILE A 275 -13.61 -11.95 -2.94
C ILE A 275 -12.74 -12.75 -3.90
N ASN A 276 -12.08 -12.08 -4.83
CA ASN A 276 -11.18 -12.73 -5.80
C ASN A 276 -9.74 -12.91 -5.28
N GLY A 277 -9.50 -12.75 -3.97
CA GLY A 277 -8.28 -13.21 -3.31
C GLY A 277 -7.28 -12.13 -2.90
N ALA A 278 -7.57 -10.84 -3.11
CA ALA A 278 -6.66 -9.78 -2.69
C ALA A 278 -6.41 -9.82 -1.17
N ARG A 279 -5.14 -9.64 -0.79
CA ARG A 279 -4.65 -9.66 0.61
C ARG A 279 -4.25 -8.27 1.11
N GLY A 280 -4.73 -7.24 0.44
CA GLY A 280 -4.49 -5.83 0.72
C GLY A 280 -5.00 -4.97 -0.42
N LEU A 281 -5.24 -3.69 -0.13
CA LEU A 281 -5.83 -2.75 -1.07
C LEU A 281 -5.03 -1.47 -1.08
N VAL A 282 -4.94 -0.82 -2.23
CA VAL A 282 -4.28 0.48 -2.39
C VAL A 282 -5.23 1.41 -3.11
N TYR A 283 -5.32 2.68 -2.71
CA TYR A 283 -6.18 3.66 -3.35
C TYR A 283 -5.33 4.74 -4.03
N PHE A 284 -5.55 4.91 -5.33
CA PHE A 284 -4.77 5.82 -6.18
C PHE A 284 -5.56 7.08 -6.52
N GLY A 285 -4.91 8.24 -6.38
CA GLY A 285 -5.40 9.50 -6.94
C GLY A 285 -5.96 10.51 -5.95
N GLY A 286 -5.75 10.29 -4.65
CA GLY A 286 -6.12 11.26 -3.62
C GLY A 286 -5.39 12.60 -3.75
N ASN A 287 -4.22 12.65 -4.39
CA ASN A 287 -3.39 13.84 -4.54
C ASN A 287 -3.41 14.45 -5.97
N ILE A 288 -4.35 14.05 -6.85
CA ILE A 288 -4.38 14.56 -8.22
C ILE A 288 -5.04 15.93 -8.25
N ASP A 289 -4.26 16.99 -8.46
CA ASP A 289 -4.71 18.39 -8.45
C ASP A 289 -5.94 18.67 -9.32
N ALA A 290 -6.00 18.10 -10.53
CA ALA A 290 -7.13 18.30 -11.43
C ALA A 290 -8.44 17.66 -10.92
N CYS A 291 -8.37 16.82 -9.88
CA CYS A 291 -9.52 16.19 -9.25
C CYS A 291 -9.95 16.86 -7.94
N LEU A 292 -9.20 17.86 -7.46
CA LEU A 292 -9.50 18.54 -6.19
C LEU A 292 -10.48 19.69 -6.41
N ASN A 293 -11.49 19.78 -5.54
CA ASN A 293 -12.25 21.03 -5.40
C ASN A 293 -11.40 22.09 -4.68
N ASP A 294 -11.89 23.33 -4.62
CA ASP A 294 -11.11 24.46 -4.10
C ASP A 294 -10.62 24.23 -2.66
N ARG A 295 -11.48 23.72 -1.78
CA ARG A 295 -11.11 23.42 -0.39
C ARG A 295 -10.02 22.34 -0.32
N ASP A 296 -10.22 21.25 -1.03
CA ASP A 296 -9.31 20.10 -0.98
C ASP A 296 -7.96 20.42 -1.65
N ARG A 297 -7.95 21.35 -2.61
CA ARG A 297 -6.73 21.88 -3.25
C ARG A 297 -5.85 22.62 -2.25
N GLU A 298 -6.44 23.41 -1.36
CA GLU A 298 -5.70 24.08 -0.28
C GLU A 298 -5.08 23.09 0.71
N LEU A 299 -5.73 21.93 0.91
CA LEU A 299 -5.27 20.86 1.79
C LEU A 299 -4.33 19.85 1.10
N GLY A 300 -4.18 19.94 -0.22
CA GLY A 300 -3.33 19.07 -1.04
C GLY A 300 -3.81 17.63 -1.18
N TRP A 301 -5.05 17.31 -0.81
CA TRP A 301 -5.59 15.95 -0.88
C TRP A 301 -7.12 15.90 -0.92
N ASN A 302 -7.69 14.89 -1.59
CA ASN A 302 -9.12 14.74 -1.89
C ASN A 302 -9.94 14.28 -0.67
N TRP A 303 -9.95 15.11 0.37
CA TRP A 303 -10.69 14.85 1.61
C TRP A 303 -12.20 14.76 1.39
N THR A 304 -12.75 15.46 0.40
CA THR A 304 -14.17 15.38 0.08
C THR A 304 -14.55 13.99 -0.41
N PHE A 305 -13.78 13.40 -1.32
CA PHE A 305 -13.98 12.01 -1.73
C PHE A 305 -13.75 11.07 -0.55
N TYR A 306 -12.68 11.28 0.22
CA TYR A 306 -12.36 10.44 1.36
C TYR A 306 -13.52 10.34 2.34
N TYR A 307 -13.99 11.46 2.90
CA TYR A 307 -15.06 11.40 3.89
C TYR A 307 -16.42 10.97 3.34
N LYS A 308 -16.73 11.24 2.07
CA LYS A 308 -18.05 10.92 1.48
C LYS A 308 -18.14 9.52 0.90
N VAL A 309 -17.03 8.94 0.47
CA VAL A 309 -17.00 7.69 -0.31
C VAL A 309 -16.06 6.68 0.34
N LEU A 310 -14.78 7.01 0.45
CA LEU A 310 -13.77 6.01 0.81
C LEU A 310 -13.80 5.61 2.29
N LYS A 311 -13.86 6.58 3.21
CA LYS A 311 -13.87 6.33 4.65
C LYS A 311 -15.02 5.39 5.07
N PRO A 312 -16.28 5.59 4.64
CA PRO A 312 -17.34 4.63 4.94
C PRO A 312 -17.05 3.20 4.46
N VAL A 313 -16.35 3.02 3.33
CA VAL A 313 -15.91 1.69 2.86
C VAL A 313 -14.80 1.15 3.76
N LEU A 314 -13.81 1.97 4.11
CA LEU A 314 -12.70 1.56 4.97
C LEU A 314 -13.15 1.27 6.40
N ASP A 315 -14.19 1.93 6.89
CA ASP A 315 -14.78 1.64 8.19
C ASP A 315 -15.39 0.22 8.23
N GLU A 316 -15.79 -0.36 7.08
CA GLU A 316 -16.20 -1.78 6.98
C GLU A 316 -15.01 -2.75 7.03
N LEU A 317 -13.78 -2.27 6.82
CA LEU A 317 -12.55 -3.08 6.75
C LEU A 317 -11.57 -2.83 7.89
N ASN A 318 -11.81 -1.82 8.74
CA ASN A 318 -10.87 -1.45 9.79
C ASN A 318 -10.84 -2.52 10.92
N PRO A 319 -9.85 -2.47 11.84
CA PRO A 319 -9.74 -3.47 12.91
C PRO A 319 -10.93 -3.58 13.87
N ASP A 320 -11.75 -2.53 13.96
CA ASP A 320 -12.96 -2.52 14.80
C ASP A 320 -14.18 -3.14 14.08
N SER A 321 -14.06 -3.43 12.78
CA SER A 321 -15.11 -4.05 11.98
C SER A 321 -15.29 -5.54 12.31
N PRO A 322 -16.54 -6.05 12.35
CA PRO A 322 -16.80 -7.49 12.49
C PRO A 322 -16.23 -8.33 11.34
N LEU A 323 -15.90 -7.71 10.19
CA LEU A 323 -15.29 -8.40 9.05
C LEU A 323 -13.78 -8.62 9.23
N TYR A 324 -13.10 -7.79 10.03
CA TYR A 324 -11.64 -7.78 10.12
C TYR A 324 -11.00 -9.14 10.45
N PRO A 325 -11.54 -9.94 11.41
CA PRO A 325 -10.99 -11.25 11.69
C PRO A 325 -10.91 -12.16 10.45
N ALA A 326 -11.88 -12.07 9.54
CA ALA A 326 -11.86 -12.81 8.28
C ALA A 326 -10.84 -12.23 7.28
N LEU A 327 -10.49 -10.95 7.35
CA LEU A 327 -9.54 -10.34 6.42
C LEU A 327 -8.10 -10.82 6.64
N ILE A 328 -7.77 -11.22 7.87
CA ILE A 328 -6.41 -11.52 8.33
C ILE A 328 -6.11 -13.02 8.50
N VAL A 329 -6.97 -13.89 7.95
CA VAL A 329 -6.81 -15.36 8.00
C VAL A 329 -6.78 -15.97 6.59
N PRO A 330 -6.23 -17.21 6.43
CA PRO A 330 -6.29 -17.94 5.17
C PRO A 330 -7.71 -18.15 4.62
N ASN A 331 -7.79 -18.52 3.34
CA ASN A 331 -9.04 -19.03 2.78
C ASN A 331 -9.38 -20.37 3.43
N SER A 332 -10.67 -20.56 3.73
CA SER A 332 -11.19 -21.80 4.28
C SER A 332 -11.03 -22.95 3.26
N PRO A 333 -10.60 -24.15 3.70
CA PRO A 333 -10.62 -25.34 2.86
C PRO A 333 -12.03 -25.96 2.75
N LEU A 334 -13.04 -25.41 3.43
CA LEU A 334 -14.40 -25.95 3.40
C LEU A 334 -15.01 -25.83 1.99
N PRO A 335 -15.58 -26.92 1.45
CA PRO A 335 -16.19 -26.91 0.12
C PRO A 335 -17.59 -26.30 0.19
N ILE A 336 -17.67 -24.99 0.38
CA ILE A 336 -18.93 -24.25 0.32
C ILE A 336 -19.33 -24.07 -1.15
N ALA A 337 -20.58 -24.37 -1.46
CA ALA A 337 -21.18 -24.16 -2.78
C ALA A 337 -22.48 -23.35 -2.61
N ILE A 338 -22.77 -22.51 -3.60
CA ILE A 338 -24.03 -21.77 -3.68
C ILE A 338 -24.98 -22.56 -4.58
N GLU A 339 -26.17 -22.85 -4.08
CA GLU A 339 -27.25 -23.48 -4.85
C GLU A 339 -28.32 -22.44 -5.19
N GLY A 340 -28.79 -22.45 -6.45
CA GLY A 340 -29.94 -21.63 -6.88
C GLY A 340 -29.65 -20.15 -7.13
N ALA A 341 -28.39 -19.72 -7.13
CA ALA A 341 -27.97 -18.39 -7.55
C ALA A 341 -26.72 -18.49 -8.44
N ASP A 342 -26.76 -17.88 -9.62
CA ASP A 342 -25.68 -17.83 -10.60
C ASP A 342 -24.96 -16.47 -10.64
N ASP A 343 -25.38 -15.52 -9.79
CA ASP A 343 -24.92 -14.14 -9.73
C ASP A 343 -24.22 -13.78 -8.41
N ILE A 344 -23.90 -14.77 -7.57
CA ILE A 344 -23.18 -14.56 -6.31
C ILE A 344 -21.72 -15.02 -6.43
N GLU A 345 -20.82 -14.07 -6.24
CA GLU A 345 -19.40 -14.33 -6.03
C GLU A 345 -19.09 -14.29 -4.53
N PHE A 346 -18.23 -15.19 -4.04
CA PHE A 346 -17.92 -15.28 -2.62
C PHE A 346 -16.50 -15.81 -2.37
N THR A 347 -15.98 -15.51 -1.18
CA THR A 347 -14.81 -16.15 -0.60
C THR A 347 -15.14 -16.55 0.83
N VAL A 348 -14.60 -17.69 1.28
CA VAL A 348 -14.87 -18.21 2.62
C VAL A 348 -13.58 -18.19 3.41
N ARG A 349 -13.67 -17.67 4.62
CA ARG A 349 -12.57 -17.55 5.58
C ARG A 349 -13.12 -17.84 6.95
N GLU A 350 -12.40 -18.64 7.73
CA GLU A 350 -12.81 -19.06 9.07
C GLU A 350 -12.11 -18.17 10.09
N ALA A 351 -12.88 -17.42 10.86
CA ALA A 351 -12.36 -16.51 11.86
C ALA A 351 -13.22 -16.54 13.13
N GLY A 352 -12.56 -16.35 14.27
CA GLY A 352 -13.14 -16.63 15.59
C GLY A 352 -12.83 -18.05 16.07
N ASP A 353 -12.99 -18.28 17.36
CA ASP A 353 -12.87 -19.60 18.01
C ASP A 353 -14.17 -20.40 17.94
#